data_AF-A0A7Y9GRR8-F1
#
_entry.id   AF-A0A7Y9GRR8-F1
#
_cell.length_a   1.000
_cell.length_b   1.000
_cell.length_c   1.000
_cell.angle_alpha   90.00
_cell.angle_beta   90.00
_cell.angle_gamma   90.00
#
_symmetry.space_group_name_H-M   'P 1'
#
loop_
_entity.id
_entity.type
_entity.pdbx_description
1 polymer ?
#
loop_
_entity_poly.entity_id
_entity_poly.type
_entity_poly.pdbx_seq_one_letter_code
_entity_poly.pdbx_strand_id
1 'polypeptide(L)'
;MAAKWIEALTGSLEQKKQYKQSQARIEALPAPYRTAAKALHRYFLYYGGHLDGDTLTTMFGDLADLWERAATDGTPVRDIVGDDPVDFAETFAQSYTGRQWIDKERVRLTKAIDDAVKEQGS
;
A
#
# COMPACT_ATOMS: atom_id res chain seq x y z
N MET A 1 7.14 -9.78 -19.24
CA MET A 1 6.50 -8.60 -18.62
C MET A 1 7.03 -8.51 -17.20
N ALA A 2 7.83 -7.49 -16.87
CA ALA A 2 8.19 -7.24 -15.47
C ALA A 2 6.88 -7.05 -14.68
N ALA A 3 6.81 -7.60 -13.47
CA ALA A 3 5.59 -7.47 -12.68
C ALA A 3 5.33 -5.99 -12.40
N LYS A 4 4.10 -5.49 -12.62
CA LYS A 4 3.72 -4.06 -12.49
C LYS A 4 4.12 -3.43 -11.15
N TRP A 5 4.28 -4.23 -10.09
CA TRP A 5 4.82 -3.76 -8.81
C TRP A 5 6.24 -3.19 -8.92
N ILE A 6 7.07 -3.70 -9.84
CA ILE A 6 8.43 -3.21 -10.07
C ILE A 6 8.34 -1.77 -10.56
N GLU A 7 7.51 -1.46 -11.56
CA GLU A 7 7.35 -0.09 -12.06
C GLU A 7 6.76 0.85 -10.99
N ALA A 8 5.78 0.37 -10.21
CA ALA A 8 5.21 1.15 -9.12
C ALA A 8 6.23 1.43 -7.99
N LEU A 9 7.06 0.46 -7.60
CA LEU A 9 8.08 0.63 -6.56
C LEU A 9 9.40 1.22 -7.08
N THR A 10 9.60 1.26 -8.40
CA THR A 10 10.80 1.84 -9.04
C THR A 10 10.58 3.22 -9.63
N GLY A 11 9.52 3.93 -9.22
CA GLY A 11 9.25 5.32 -9.56
C GLY A 11 10.30 6.32 -9.04
N SER A 12 9.86 7.36 -8.33
CA SER A 12 10.74 8.46 -7.89
C SER A 12 11.84 7.98 -6.92
N LEU A 13 12.94 8.74 -6.83
CA LEU A 13 14.01 8.46 -5.86
C LEU A 13 13.49 8.47 -4.41
N GLU A 14 12.52 9.33 -4.13
CA GLU A 14 11.92 9.45 -2.81
C GLU A 14 11.06 8.22 -2.46
N GLN A 15 10.23 7.73 -3.40
CA GLN A 15 9.48 6.48 -3.24
C GLN A 15 10.42 5.30 -2.96
N LYS A 16 11.52 5.19 -3.72
CA LYS A 16 12.54 4.15 -3.49
C LYS A 16 13.16 4.24 -2.11
N LYS A 17 13.42 5.46 -1.61
CA LYS A 17 14.00 5.69 -0.29
C LYS A 17 13.02 5.29 0.82
N GLN A 18 11.77 5.72 0.72
CA GLN A 18 10.71 5.40 1.69
C GLN A 18 10.41 3.90 1.74
N TYR A 19 10.33 3.26 0.57
CA TYR A 19 10.16 1.81 0.50
C TYR A 19 11.33 1.07 1.15
N LYS A 20 12.58 1.45 0.85
CA LYS A 20 13.78 0.86 1.51
C LYS A 20 13.76 1.05 3.02
N GLN A 21 13.36 2.22 3.51
CA GLN A 21 13.23 2.48 4.94
C GLN A 21 12.19 1.55 5.59
N SER A 22 11.02 1.40 4.95
CA SER A 22 9.97 0.49 5.44
C SER A 22 10.43 -0.97 5.46
N GLN A 23 11.17 -1.42 4.44
CA GLN A 23 11.78 -2.75 4.44
C GLN A 23 12.79 -2.93 5.57
N ALA A 24 13.69 -1.97 5.78
CA ALA A 24 14.69 -2.05 6.85
C ALA A 24 14.04 -2.14 8.24
N ARG A 25 12.96 -1.41 8.45
CA ARG A 25 12.14 -1.46 9.67
C ARG A 25 11.54 -2.85 9.90
N ILE A 26 10.92 -3.43 8.87
CA ILE A 26 10.39 -4.81 8.91
C ILE A 26 11.50 -5.83 9.21
N GLU A 27 12.68 -5.68 8.62
CA GLU A 27 13.82 -6.58 8.84
C GLU A 27 14.37 -6.53 10.26
N ALA A 28 14.28 -5.37 10.92
CA ALA A 28 14.75 -5.16 12.29
C ALA A 28 13.83 -5.75 13.36
N LEU A 29 12.58 -6.10 13.00
CA LEU A 29 11.63 -6.69 13.94
C LEU A 29 12.10 -8.07 14.46
N PRO A 30 11.82 -8.39 15.74
CA PRO A 30 12.04 -9.73 16.25
C PRO A 30 11.04 -10.73 15.64
N ALA A 31 11.39 -12.02 15.68
CA ALA A 31 10.39 -13.06 15.46
C ALA A 31 9.39 -13.07 16.63
N PRO A 32 8.08 -13.31 16.40
CA PRO A 32 7.46 -13.74 15.14
C PRO A 32 7.03 -12.61 14.19
N TYR A 33 7.06 -11.34 14.64
CA TYR A 33 6.54 -10.18 13.91
C TYR A 33 7.15 -9.99 12.53
N ARG A 34 8.48 -10.09 12.42
CA ARG A 34 9.18 -10.02 11.12
C ARG A 34 8.67 -11.04 10.11
N THR A 35 8.40 -12.27 10.55
CA THR A 35 7.94 -13.35 9.68
C THR A 35 6.54 -13.03 9.14
N ALA A 36 5.63 -12.57 10.01
CA ALA A 36 4.28 -12.19 9.62
C ALA A 36 4.29 -10.98 8.67
N ALA A 37 5.05 -9.93 9.01
CA ALA A 37 5.22 -8.73 8.19
C ALA A 37 5.75 -9.07 6.78
N LYS A 38 6.75 -9.94 6.66
CA LYS A 38 7.29 -10.39 5.37
C LYS A 38 6.28 -11.19 4.54
N ALA A 39 5.49 -12.05 5.19
CA ALA A 39 4.46 -12.83 4.51
C ALA A 39 3.38 -11.92 3.91
N LEU A 40 2.88 -10.96 4.70
CA LEU A 40 1.91 -9.96 4.24
C LEU A 40 2.49 -9.05 3.16
N HIS A 41 3.72 -8.57 3.35
CA HIS A 41 4.43 -7.77 2.35
C HIS A 41 4.49 -8.50 1.00
N ARG A 42 4.90 -9.77 1.00
CA ARG A 42 4.91 -10.60 -0.22
C ARG A 42 3.51 -10.71 -0.82
N TYR A 43 2.49 -10.99 -0.02
CA TYR A 43 1.11 -11.11 -0.49
C TYR A 43 0.63 -9.82 -1.17
N PHE A 44 0.90 -8.66 -0.56
CA PHE A 44 0.53 -7.35 -1.11
C PHE A 44 1.22 -7.00 -2.43
N LEU A 45 2.46 -7.45 -2.66
CA LEU A 45 3.11 -7.26 -3.97
C LEU A 45 2.35 -7.96 -5.12
N TYR A 46 1.63 -9.05 -4.83
CA TYR A 46 0.79 -9.73 -5.80
C TYR A 46 -0.62 -9.14 -5.86
N TYR A 47 -1.25 -8.95 -4.70
CA TYR A 47 -2.63 -8.44 -4.60
C TYR A 47 -2.76 -6.98 -5.02
N GLY A 48 -1.86 -6.12 -4.53
CA GLY A 48 -1.82 -4.68 -4.75
C GLY A 48 -1.13 -4.26 -6.06
N GLY A 49 -0.81 -5.18 -6.97
CA GLY A 49 -0.07 -4.90 -8.21
C GLY A 49 -0.76 -3.93 -9.20
N HIS A 50 -1.96 -3.45 -8.87
CA HIS A 50 -2.73 -2.46 -9.61
C HIS A 50 -2.69 -1.05 -8.99
N LEU A 51 -2.14 -0.90 -7.79
CA LEU A 51 -1.97 0.38 -7.09
C LEU A 51 -0.78 1.17 -7.67
N ASP A 52 -0.80 2.50 -7.54
CA ASP A 52 0.34 3.33 -7.91
C ASP A 52 1.48 3.27 -6.88
N GLY A 53 2.64 3.81 -7.25
CA GLY A 53 3.84 3.79 -6.42
C GLY A 53 3.71 4.52 -5.09
N ASP A 54 3.01 5.66 -5.07
CA ASP A 54 2.80 6.44 -3.84
C ASP A 54 1.92 5.64 -2.87
N THR A 55 0.82 5.08 -3.37
CA THR A 55 -0.13 4.28 -2.61
C THR A 55 0.54 3.03 -2.04
N LEU A 56 1.33 2.31 -2.84
CA LEU A 56 2.11 1.16 -2.36
C LEU A 56 3.14 1.58 -1.29
N THR A 57 3.81 2.71 -1.48
CA THR A 57 4.81 3.20 -0.53
C THR A 57 4.16 3.55 0.81
N THR A 58 3.02 4.23 0.81
CA THR A 58 2.23 4.50 2.03
C THR A 58 1.78 3.20 2.69
N MET A 59 1.19 2.28 1.93
CA MET A 59 0.70 1.00 2.45
C MET A 59 1.82 0.18 3.12
N PHE A 60 3.03 0.17 2.56
CA PHE A 60 4.16 -0.53 3.16
C PHE A 60 4.76 0.21 4.37
N GLY A 61 4.66 1.54 4.41
CA GLY A 61 4.97 2.33 5.61
C GLY A 61 4.02 1.97 6.76
N ASP A 62 2.72 1.99 6.49
CA ASP A 62 1.67 1.67 7.48
C ASP A 62 1.76 0.21 7.94
N LEU A 63 2.16 -0.71 7.06
CA LEU A 63 2.46 -2.10 7.43
C LEU A 63 3.63 -2.17 8.42
N ALA A 64 4.71 -1.42 8.20
CA ALA A 64 5.84 -1.39 9.13
C ALA A 64 5.42 -0.80 10.49
N ASP A 65 4.67 0.30 10.49
CA ASP A 65 4.14 0.93 11.71
C ASP A 65 3.28 -0.03 12.54
N LEU A 66 2.39 -0.79 11.88
CA LEU A 66 1.55 -1.79 12.54
C LEU A 66 2.39 -2.83 13.29
N TRP A 67 3.39 -3.39 12.64
CA TRP A 67 4.18 -4.47 13.20
C TRP A 67 5.22 -4.01 14.23
N GLU A 68 5.72 -2.79 14.12
CA GLU A 68 6.54 -2.18 15.17
C GLU A 68 5.74 -1.98 16.46
N ARG A 69 4.53 -1.42 16.36
CA ARG A 69 3.66 -1.26 17.54
C ARG A 69 3.33 -2.60 18.17
N ALA A 70 2.95 -3.58 17.36
CA ALA A 70 2.70 -4.95 17.83
C ALA A 70 3.90 -5.55 18.57
N ALA A 71 5.12 -5.35 18.05
CA ALA A 71 6.33 -5.84 18.70
C ALA A 71 6.63 -5.11 20.01
N THR A 72 6.40 -3.80 20.07
CA THR A 72 6.53 -3.00 21.30
C THR A 72 5.53 -3.44 22.37
N ASP A 73 4.29 -3.68 21.99
CA ASP A 73 3.19 -4.01 22.90
C ASP A 73 3.16 -5.51 23.28
N GLY A 74 3.94 -6.35 22.59
CA GLY A 74 3.94 -7.79 22.80
C GLY A 74 2.67 -8.47 22.28
N THR A 75 1.97 -7.84 21.33
CA THR A 75 0.68 -8.31 20.82
C THR A 75 0.83 -9.62 20.05
N PRO A 76 0.11 -10.70 20.42
CA PRO A 76 0.13 -11.94 19.65
C PRO A 76 -0.22 -11.70 18.16
N VAL A 77 0.48 -12.39 17.25
CA VAL A 77 0.25 -12.27 15.80
C VAL A 77 -1.22 -12.50 15.44
N ARG A 78 -1.87 -13.47 16.10
CA ARG A 78 -3.28 -13.81 15.87
C ARG A 78 -4.27 -12.76 16.35
N ASP A 79 -3.88 -11.92 17.29
CA ASP A 79 -4.71 -10.80 17.74
C ASP A 79 -4.70 -9.66 16.70
N ILE A 80 -3.70 -9.65 15.80
CA ILE A 80 -3.56 -8.66 14.73
C ILE A 80 -4.24 -9.14 13.46
N VAL A 81 -3.90 -10.34 13.00
CA VAL A 81 -4.34 -10.86 11.70
C VAL A 81 -5.61 -11.72 11.78
N GLY A 82 -6.11 -11.98 12.99
CA GLY A 82 -7.26 -12.84 13.24
C GLY A 82 -7.02 -14.32 12.87
N ASP A 83 -8.12 -15.06 12.79
CA ASP A 83 -8.12 -16.46 12.37
C ASP A 83 -7.87 -16.59 10.86
N ASP A 84 -8.38 -15.65 10.08
CA ASP A 84 -8.18 -15.56 8.63
C ASP A 84 -7.21 -14.41 8.25
N PRO A 85 -5.92 -14.72 8.06
CA PRO A 85 -4.93 -13.72 7.67
C PRO A 85 -5.10 -13.21 6.23
N VAL A 86 -5.85 -13.92 5.38
CA VAL A 86 -6.14 -13.47 4.01
C VAL A 86 -7.20 -12.37 4.06
N ASP A 87 -8.28 -12.58 4.82
CA ASP A 87 -9.31 -11.55 5.03
C ASP A 87 -8.73 -10.26 5.63
N PHE A 88 -7.84 -10.39 6.63
CA PHE A 88 -7.09 -9.26 7.15
C PHE A 88 -6.29 -8.53 6.06
N ALA A 89 -5.53 -9.29 5.26
CA ALA A 89 -4.68 -8.71 4.21
C ALA A 89 -5.52 -7.97 3.16
N GLU A 90 -6.59 -8.60 2.67
CA GLU A 90 -7.45 -8.00 1.66
C GLU A 90 -8.17 -6.76 2.20
N THR A 91 -8.71 -6.82 3.41
CA THR A 91 -9.34 -5.67 4.08
C THR A 91 -8.33 -4.53 4.25
N PHE A 92 -7.10 -4.83 4.67
CA PHE A 92 -6.03 -3.85 4.79
C PHE A 92 -5.74 -3.19 3.44
N ALA A 93 -5.56 -3.97 2.37
CA ALA A 93 -5.27 -3.45 1.04
C ALA A 93 -6.44 -2.64 0.44
N GLN A 94 -7.69 -3.03 0.71
CA GLN A 94 -8.88 -2.34 0.24
C GLN A 94 -9.01 -0.90 0.80
N SER A 95 -8.44 -0.63 1.97
CA SER A 95 -8.37 0.73 2.52
C SER A 95 -7.52 1.70 1.68
N TYR A 96 -6.73 1.18 0.74
CA TYR A 96 -5.92 1.95 -0.21
C TYR A 96 -6.50 1.95 -1.63
N THR A 97 -7.28 0.93 -2.02
CA THR A 97 -7.94 0.89 -3.33
C THR A 97 -9.08 1.92 -3.44
N GLY A 98 -9.82 2.15 -2.34
CA GLY A 98 -10.92 3.12 -2.29
C GLY A 98 -10.48 4.55 -2.59
N ARG A 99 -9.28 4.95 -2.12
CA ARG A 99 -8.66 6.26 -2.43
C ARG A 99 -8.34 6.38 -3.93
N GLN A 100 -7.71 5.35 -4.49
CA GLN A 100 -7.28 5.33 -5.89
C GLN A 100 -8.43 5.38 -6.92
N TRP A 101 -9.52 4.65 -6.69
CA TRP A 101 -10.64 4.62 -7.64
C TRP A 101 -11.41 5.93 -7.67
N ILE A 102 -11.72 6.50 -6.50
CA ILE A 102 -12.45 7.77 -6.43
C ILE A 102 -11.61 8.95 -6.90
N ASP A 103 -10.30 8.97 -6.63
CA ASP A 103 -9.43 10.07 -7.05
C ASP A 103 -9.25 10.08 -8.58
N LYS A 104 -9.15 8.91 -9.22
CA LYS A 104 -9.16 8.81 -10.69
C LYS A 104 -10.49 9.31 -11.29
N GLU A 105 -11.61 8.96 -10.68
CA GLU A 105 -12.92 9.38 -11.16
C GLU A 105 -13.15 10.89 -10.94
N ARG A 106 -12.66 11.45 -9.83
CA ARG A 106 -12.64 12.90 -9.59
C ARG A 106 -11.85 13.65 -10.65
N VAL A 107 -10.65 13.19 -11.00
CA VAL A 107 -9.84 13.82 -12.05
C VAL A 107 -10.56 13.75 -13.41
N ARG A 108 -11.17 12.61 -13.75
CA ARG A 108 -11.95 12.49 -14.99
C ARG A 108 -13.13 13.44 -15.03
N LEU A 109 -13.89 13.54 -13.94
CA LEU A 109 -15.02 14.46 -13.82
C LEU A 109 -14.57 15.91 -14.00
N THR A 110 -13.55 16.36 -13.25
CA THR A 110 -13.01 17.73 -13.38
C THR A 110 -12.59 18.02 -14.81
N LYS A 111 -11.84 17.10 -15.44
CA LYS A 111 -11.41 17.26 -16.83
C LYS A 111 -12.58 17.38 -17.80
N ALA A 112 -13.61 16.54 -17.65
CA ALA A 112 -14.79 16.58 -18.51
C ALA A 112 -15.55 17.90 -18.39
N ILE A 113 -15.66 18.45 -17.18
CA ILE A 113 -16.28 19.77 -16.94
C ILE A 113 -15.42 20.89 -17.54
N ASP A 114 -14.10 20.88 -17.32
CA ASP A 114 -13.19 21.89 -17.87
C ASP A 114 -13.22 21.92 -19.40
N ASP A 115 -13.28 20.75 -20.05
CA ASP A 115 -13.35 20.65 -21.50
C ASP A 115 -14.71 21.12 -22.03
N ALA A 116 -15.83 20.81 -21.34
CA ALA A 116 -17.16 21.33 -21.68
C ALA A 116 -17.26 22.87 -21.55
N VAL A 117 -16.63 23.45 -20.53
CA VAL A 117 -16.58 24.92 -20.35
C VAL A 117 -15.84 25.59 -21.51
N LYS A 118 -14.76 24.98 -21.99
CA LYS A 118 -14.01 25.49 -23.16
C LYS A 118 -14.84 25.42 -24.44
N GLU A 119 -15.60 24.34 -24.64
CA GLU A 119 -16.49 24.19 -25.80
C GLU A 119 -17.64 25.20 -25.80
N GLN A 120 -18.16 25.59 -24.64
CA GLN A 120 -19.21 26.61 -24.53
C GLN A 120 -18.70 28.05 -24.76
N GLY A 121 -17.40 28.29 -24.53
CA GLY A 121 -16.77 29.60 -24.68
C GLY A 121 -16.11 29.84 -26.05
N SER A 122 -16.23 28.89 -26.99
CA SER A 122 -15.68 28.96 -28.35
C SER A 122 -16.75 29.18 -29.41
#